data_AF-A0A421J8Z5-F1
#
_entry.id   AF-A0A421J8Z5-F1
#
_cell.length_a   1.000
_cell.length_b   1.000
_cell.length_c   1.000
_cell.angle_alpha   90.00
_cell.angle_beta   90.00
_cell.angle_gamma   90.00
#
_symmetry.space_group_name_H-M   'P 1'
#
loop_
_entity.id
_entity.type
_entity.pdbx_description
1 polymer ?
#
loop_
_entity_poly.entity_id
_entity_poly.type
_entity_poly.pdbx_seq_one_letter_code
_entity_poly.pdbx_strand_id
1 'polypeptide(L)'
;MSEVQDLSKRVDALSAYVEKQAKMIGKTGEQLVAMQVKNVKDSMAGGGSKVDMEDYITNDDIVQLVGELQGQLDALEERTTRRMFNCHLSVEDDEGLIAPITNQDGETPSELFPKTVGAFKKLDKKSIVQLCHFYEIIKEILPENFEPGDEKVETEEAFWKRMENLSEKEVDEYHDELSRYLGLRVRKCGGW
;
A
#
# COMPACT_ATOMS: atom_id res chain seq x y z
N MET A 1 16.75 -23.59 -28.36
CA MET A 1 17.70 -24.05 -27.33
C MET A 1 18.24 -22.93 -26.42
N SER A 2 18.17 -21.64 -26.76
CA SER A 2 18.69 -20.57 -25.87
C SER A 2 17.72 -20.18 -24.74
N GLU A 3 16.40 -20.25 -24.96
CA GLU A 3 15.40 -19.84 -23.94
C GLU A 3 15.37 -20.75 -22.71
N VAL A 4 15.51 -22.06 -22.90
CA VAL A 4 15.56 -23.04 -21.79
C VAL A 4 16.83 -22.86 -20.95
N GLN A 5 17.94 -22.48 -21.57
CA GLN A 5 19.19 -22.19 -20.87
C GLN A 5 19.13 -20.87 -20.09
N ASP A 6 18.47 -19.85 -20.64
CA ASP A 6 18.27 -18.57 -19.94
C ASP A 6 17.26 -18.71 -18.79
N LEU A 7 16.24 -19.56 -18.93
CA LEU A 7 15.29 -19.86 -17.86
C LEU A 7 15.97 -20.62 -16.71
N SER A 8 16.81 -21.61 -17.01
CA SER A 8 17.60 -22.34 -16.01
C SER A 8 18.53 -21.39 -15.23
N LYS A 9 19.22 -20.47 -15.93
CA LYS A 9 20.08 -19.48 -15.28
C LYS A 9 19.31 -18.53 -14.36
N ARG A 10 18.08 -18.16 -14.72
CA ARG A 10 17.23 -17.31 -13.87
C ARG A 10 16.74 -18.07 -12.64
N VAL A 11 16.40 -19.35 -12.77
CA VAL A 11 16.03 -20.21 -11.64
C VAL A 11 17.22 -20.38 -10.69
N ASP A 12 18.41 -20.65 -11.21
CA ASP A 12 19.63 -20.79 -10.38
C ASP A 12 19.98 -19.47 -9.66
N ALA A 13 19.82 -18.33 -10.33
CA ALA A 13 20.00 -17.02 -9.72
C ALA A 13 18.98 -16.74 -8.61
N LEU A 14 17.70 -17.07 -8.83
CA LEU A 14 16.65 -16.94 -7.80
C LEU A 14 16.90 -17.86 -6.60
N SER A 15 17.28 -19.12 -6.83
CA SER A 15 17.62 -20.06 -5.77
C SER A 15 18.81 -19.57 -4.93
N ALA A 16 19.83 -19.00 -5.57
CA ALA A 16 20.96 -18.39 -4.86
C ALA A 16 20.56 -17.16 -4.03
N TYR A 17 19.61 -16.36 -4.51
CA TYR A 17 19.05 -15.23 -3.76
C TYR A 17 18.24 -15.68 -2.54
N VAL A 18 17.41 -16.71 -2.71
CA VAL A 18 16.61 -17.30 -1.61
C VAL A 18 17.52 -17.90 -0.55
N GLU A 19 18.58 -18.63 -0.93
CA GLU A 19 19.56 -19.15 0.04
C GLU A 19 20.29 -18.03 0.80
N LYS A 20 20.61 -16.93 0.10
CA LYS A 20 21.28 -15.78 0.72
C LYS A 20 20.36 -15.07 1.72
N GLN A 21 19.08 -14.93 1.39
CA GLN A 21 18.08 -14.36 2.28
C GLN A 21 17.81 -15.27 3.48
N ALA A 22 17.68 -16.59 3.28
CA ALA A 22 17.52 -17.55 4.37
C ALA A 22 18.70 -17.52 5.36
N LYS A 23 19.94 -17.45 4.85
CA LYS A 23 21.14 -17.29 5.69
C LYS A 23 21.19 -15.96 6.42
N MET A 24 20.70 -14.88 5.81
CA MET A 24 20.64 -13.56 6.44
C MET A 24 19.60 -13.55 7.57
N ILE A 25 18.41 -14.12 7.34
CA ILE A 25 17.36 -14.27 8.36
C ILE A 25 17.87 -15.11 9.53
N GLY A 26 18.54 -16.23 9.26
CA GLY A 26 19.14 -17.05 10.32
C GLY A 26 20.18 -16.29 11.15
N LYS A 27 21.07 -15.53 10.49
CA LYS A 27 22.07 -14.70 11.18
C LYS A 27 21.45 -13.55 11.98
N THR A 28 20.42 -12.89 11.44
CA THR A 28 19.70 -11.84 12.16
C THR A 28 18.95 -12.40 13.35
N GLY A 29 18.34 -13.58 13.23
CA GLY A 29 17.73 -14.31 14.35
C GLY A 29 18.75 -14.67 15.42
N GLU A 30 19.91 -15.22 15.04
CA GLU A 30 21.00 -15.51 15.98
C GLU A 30 21.51 -14.25 16.70
N GLN A 31 21.65 -13.13 15.98
CA GLN A 31 22.09 -11.85 16.56
C GLN A 31 21.06 -11.25 17.51
N LEU A 32 19.76 -11.36 17.20
CA LEU A 32 18.69 -10.91 18.08
C LEU A 32 18.61 -11.75 19.35
N VAL A 33 18.69 -13.08 19.23
CA VAL A 33 18.74 -14.00 20.39
C VAL A 33 19.97 -13.73 21.23
N ALA A 34 21.14 -13.52 20.62
CA ALA A 34 22.36 -13.19 21.35
C ALA A 34 22.26 -11.84 22.08
N MET A 35 21.61 -10.84 21.47
CA MET A 35 21.38 -9.53 22.08
C MET A 35 20.39 -9.62 23.25
N GLN A 36 19.33 -10.43 23.11
CA GLN A 36 18.36 -10.71 24.18
C GLN A 36 19.01 -11.45 25.35
N VAL A 37 19.79 -12.50 25.09
CA VAL A 37 20.52 -13.25 26.13
C VAL A 37 21.52 -12.35 26.85
N LYS A 38 22.18 -11.44 26.13
CA LYS A 38 23.09 -10.45 26.71
C LYS A 38 22.34 -9.46 27.63
N ASN A 39 21.20 -8.93 27.18
CA ASN A 39 20.37 -8.04 27.99
C ASN A 39 19.84 -8.75 29.26
N VAL A 40 19.41 -10.01 29.15
CA VAL A 40 18.98 -10.81 30.31
C VAL A 40 20.12 -11.00 31.32
N LYS A 41 21.34 -11.27 30.83
CA LYS A 41 22.51 -11.42 31.69
C LYS A 41 22.89 -10.12 32.40
N ASP A 42 22.79 -8.99 31.70
CA ASP A 42 23.07 -7.67 32.25
C ASP A 42 21.98 -7.22 33.26
N SER A 43 20.71 -7.57 33.03
CA SER A 43 19.59 -7.34 33.96
C SER A 43 19.59 -8.29 35.17
N MET A 44 20.04 -9.54 35.02
CA MET A 44 20.19 -10.49 36.14
C MET A 44 21.35 -10.14 37.08
N ALA A 45 22.37 -9.42 36.61
CA ALA A 45 23.45 -8.91 37.45
C ALA A 45 22.98 -7.77 38.39
N GLY A 46 21.85 -7.11 38.09
CA GLY A 46 21.20 -6.09 38.90
C GLY A 46 19.97 -6.61 39.64
N GLY A 47 20.20 -7.46 40.64
CA GLY A 47 19.26 -7.86 41.70
C GLY A 47 17.74 -7.67 41.48
N GLY A 48 17.04 -8.76 41.17
CA GLY A 48 15.70 -9.03 41.68
C GLY A 48 14.57 -8.10 41.22
N SER A 49 14.26 -8.07 39.92
CA SER A 49 12.90 -7.81 39.45
C SER A 49 12.44 -9.00 38.62
N LYS A 50 11.18 -9.40 38.79
CA LYS A 50 10.53 -10.39 37.93
C LYS A 50 10.74 -9.93 36.48
N VAL A 51 11.40 -10.76 35.68
CA VAL A 51 11.55 -10.52 34.24
C VAL A 51 10.13 -10.53 33.68
N ASP A 52 9.64 -9.37 33.27
CA ASP A 52 8.35 -9.26 32.60
C ASP A 52 8.54 -9.81 31.19
N MET A 53 8.10 -11.05 30.96
CA MET A 53 8.27 -11.73 29.67
C MET A 53 7.33 -11.17 28.59
N GLU A 54 6.36 -10.32 28.96
CA GLU A 54 5.42 -9.67 28.04
C GLU A 54 6.11 -8.60 27.16
N ASP A 55 7.23 -8.03 27.61
CA ASP A 55 8.03 -7.07 26.84
C ASP A 55 8.97 -7.73 25.81
N TYR A 56 9.02 -9.06 25.77
CA TYR A 56 9.90 -9.79 24.86
C TYR A 56 9.14 -10.28 23.64
N ILE A 57 9.56 -9.80 22.47
CA ILE A 57 9.10 -10.31 21.18
C ILE A 57 9.42 -11.81 21.12
N THR A 58 8.38 -12.63 21.09
CA THR A 58 8.48 -14.08 20.97
C THR A 58 8.73 -14.45 19.50
N ASN A 59 9.23 -15.67 19.27
CA ASN A 59 9.35 -16.19 17.90
C ASN A 59 7.96 -16.24 17.21
N ASP A 60 6.89 -16.44 17.97
CA ASP A 60 5.52 -16.47 17.45
C ASP A 60 5.08 -15.08 16.98
N ASP A 61 5.44 -14.01 17.70
CA ASP A 61 5.19 -12.63 17.28
C ASP A 61 5.95 -12.28 16.00
N ILE A 62 7.18 -12.77 15.85
CA ILE A 62 7.98 -12.61 14.61
C ILE A 62 7.30 -13.33 13.45
N VAL A 63 6.84 -14.57 13.67
CA VAL A 63 6.13 -15.34 12.63
C VAL A 63 4.83 -14.66 12.22
N GLN A 64 4.07 -14.13 13.19
CA GLN A 64 2.85 -13.38 12.92
C GLN A 64 3.15 -12.11 12.10
N LEU A 65 4.12 -11.31 12.52
CA LEU A 65 4.52 -10.09 11.79
C LEU A 65 4.99 -10.40 10.36
N VAL A 66 5.77 -11.45 10.18
CA VAL A 66 6.21 -11.89 8.84
C VAL A 66 5.00 -12.32 8.00
N GLY A 67 4.02 -13.01 8.58
CA GLY A 67 2.77 -13.36 7.91
C GLY A 67 1.95 -12.13 7.50
N GLU A 68 1.84 -11.13 8.36
CA GLU A 68 1.17 -9.86 8.06
C GLU A 68 1.88 -9.09 6.93
N LEU A 69 3.21 -8.99 6.98
CA LEU A 69 4.01 -8.37 5.93
C LEU A 69 3.91 -9.11 4.60
N GLN A 70 3.88 -10.45 4.63
CA GLN A 70 3.64 -11.26 3.44
C GLN A 70 2.25 -10.98 2.85
N GLY A 71 1.20 -10.92 3.68
CA GLY A 71 -0.14 -10.55 3.22
C GLY A 71 -0.22 -9.15 2.61
N GLN A 72 0.48 -8.18 3.20
CA GLN A 72 0.59 -6.82 2.64
C GLN A 72 1.34 -6.80 1.31
N LEU A 73 2.39 -7.60 1.16
CA LEU A 73 3.14 -7.75 -0.09
C LEU A 73 2.29 -8.39 -1.19
N ASP A 74 1.56 -9.46 -0.86
CA ASP A 74 0.64 -10.13 -1.80
C ASP A 74 -0.45 -9.16 -2.29
N ALA A 75 -1.05 -8.40 -1.37
CA ALA A 75 -2.02 -7.35 -1.71
C ALA A 75 -1.40 -6.26 -2.61
N LEU A 76 -0.14 -5.87 -2.36
CA LEU A 76 0.56 -4.91 -3.20
C LEU A 76 0.85 -5.48 -4.61
N GLU A 77 1.24 -6.74 -4.71
CA GLU A 77 1.46 -7.42 -5.99
C GLU A 77 0.16 -7.51 -6.80
N GLU A 78 -0.95 -7.86 -6.15
CA GLU A 78 -2.26 -7.89 -6.79
C GLU A 78 -2.66 -6.51 -7.33
N ARG A 79 -2.57 -5.46 -6.50
CA ARG A 79 -2.85 -4.08 -6.94
C ARG A 79 -1.93 -3.67 -8.09
N THR A 80 -0.66 -4.05 -8.05
CA THR A 80 0.32 -3.76 -9.12
C THR A 80 -0.06 -4.48 -10.41
N THR A 81 -0.45 -5.74 -10.34
CA THR A 81 -0.93 -6.52 -11.50
C THR A 81 -2.14 -5.87 -12.13
N ARG A 82 -3.12 -5.44 -11.32
CA ARG A 82 -4.33 -4.77 -11.80
C ARG A 82 -4.02 -3.38 -12.39
N ARG A 83 -3.11 -2.61 -11.79
CA ARG A 83 -2.61 -1.33 -12.37
C ARG A 83 -1.91 -1.54 -13.70
N MET A 84 -1.09 -2.59 -13.80
CA MET A 84 -0.40 -2.95 -15.04
C MET A 84 -1.39 -3.37 -16.13
N PHE A 85 -2.46 -4.08 -15.79
CA PHE A 85 -3.53 -4.34 -16.76
C PHE A 85 -4.19 -3.03 -17.22
N ASN A 86 -4.59 -2.19 -16.27
CA ASN A 86 -5.25 -0.91 -16.54
C ASN A 86 -4.40 0.04 -17.40
N CYS A 87 -3.07 0.03 -17.26
CA CYS A 87 -2.19 0.91 -18.03
C CYS A 87 -2.12 0.57 -19.52
N HIS A 88 -2.44 -0.67 -19.88
CA HIS A 88 -2.53 -1.10 -21.28
C HIS A 88 -3.86 -0.70 -21.94
N LEU A 89 -4.89 -0.33 -21.15
CA LEU A 89 -6.17 0.12 -21.70
C LEU A 89 -5.97 1.37 -22.55
N SER A 90 -6.55 1.38 -23.74
CA SER A 90 -6.50 2.53 -24.64
C SER A 90 -7.36 3.65 -24.07
N VAL A 91 -6.87 4.89 -24.16
CA VAL A 91 -7.67 6.07 -23.80
C VAL A 91 -8.87 6.23 -24.74
N GLU A 92 -8.81 5.72 -25.96
CA GLU A 92 -9.89 5.84 -26.96
C GLU A 92 -10.92 4.71 -26.86
N ASP A 93 -10.60 3.63 -26.15
CA ASP A 93 -11.50 2.48 -26.00
C ASP A 93 -12.41 2.68 -24.78
N ASP A 94 -13.56 3.32 -25.01
CA ASP A 94 -14.54 3.61 -23.95
C ASP A 94 -15.15 2.34 -23.32
N GLU A 95 -15.13 1.20 -24.02
CA GLU A 95 -15.63 -0.09 -23.53
C GLU A 95 -14.55 -0.92 -22.81
N GLY A 96 -13.30 -0.43 -22.80
CA GLY A 96 -12.19 -1.06 -22.10
C GLY A 96 -12.51 -1.25 -20.62
N LEU A 97 -12.56 -2.51 -20.18
CA LEU A 97 -12.90 -2.87 -18.80
C LEU A 97 -11.75 -2.52 -17.85
N ILE A 98 -12.06 -1.81 -16.77
CA ILE A 98 -11.09 -1.46 -15.74
C ILE A 98 -11.06 -2.55 -14.69
N ALA A 99 -9.87 -3.09 -14.40
CA ALA A 99 -9.68 -3.98 -13.27
C ALA A 99 -9.81 -3.19 -11.96
N PRO A 100 -10.76 -3.53 -11.07
CA PRO A 100 -10.94 -2.84 -9.80
C PRO A 100 -9.72 -3.05 -8.92
N ILE A 101 -9.27 -2.04 -8.18
CA ILE A 101 -8.10 -2.14 -7.29
C ILE A 101 -8.61 -2.00 -5.86
N THR A 102 -8.05 -2.76 -4.92
CA THR A 102 -8.42 -2.65 -3.50
C THR A 102 -7.82 -1.39 -2.88
N ASN A 103 -8.44 -0.85 -1.83
CA ASN A 103 -7.84 0.24 -1.04
C ASN A 103 -6.68 -0.25 -0.16
N GLN A 104 -6.18 0.59 0.74
CA GLN A 104 -5.06 0.23 1.63
C GLN A 104 -5.43 -0.94 2.56
N ASP A 105 -6.68 -0.98 3.04
CA ASP A 105 -7.22 -2.02 3.92
C ASP A 105 -7.58 -3.34 3.19
N GLY A 106 -7.42 -3.39 1.88
CA GLY A 106 -7.76 -4.57 1.07
C GLY A 106 -9.24 -4.67 0.71
N GLU A 107 -10.04 -3.64 1.00
CA GLU A 107 -11.45 -3.59 0.62
C GLU A 107 -11.61 -3.37 -0.89
N THR A 108 -12.64 -3.99 -1.45
CA THR A 108 -13.00 -3.82 -2.86
C THR A 108 -13.87 -2.57 -3.01
N PRO A 109 -13.66 -1.73 -4.03
CA PRO A 109 -14.44 -0.52 -4.22
C PRO A 109 -15.93 -0.85 -4.42
N SER A 110 -16.79 0.04 -3.92
CA SER A 110 -18.25 -0.09 -3.98
C SER A 110 -18.78 -0.02 -5.41
N GLU A 111 -20.11 -0.15 -5.58
CA GLU A 111 -20.78 -0.09 -6.89
C GLU A 111 -20.54 1.22 -7.67
N LEU A 112 -20.03 2.25 -7.00
CA LEU A 112 -19.62 3.53 -7.60
C LEU A 112 -18.35 3.41 -8.47
N PHE A 113 -17.64 2.27 -8.43
CA PHE A 113 -16.45 2.05 -9.24
C PHE A 113 -16.78 2.03 -10.74
N PRO A 114 -16.07 2.82 -11.57
CA PRO A 114 -16.29 2.82 -13.01
C PRO A 114 -15.78 1.52 -13.63
N LYS A 115 -16.70 0.74 -14.21
CA LYS A 115 -16.39 -0.54 -14.85
C LYS A 115 -15.64 -0.40 -16.17
N THR A 116 -15.80 0.73 -16.85
CA THR A 116 -15.17 0.99 -18.16
C THR A 116 -14.44 2.32 -18.19
N VAL A 117 -13.50 2.47 -19.13
CA VAL A 117 -12.78 3.73 -19.39
C VAL A 117 -13.75 4.87 -19.70
N GLY A 118 -14.81 4.61 -20.48
CA GLY A 118 -15.83 5.60 -20.80
C GLY A 118 -16.61 6.05 -19.56
N ALA A 119 -16.92 5.13 -18.64
CA ALA A 119 -17.55 5.47 -17.37
C ALA A 119 -16.61 6.29 -16.48
N PHE A 120 -15.32 5.97 -16.45
CA PHE A 120 -14.31 6.71 -15.69
C PHE A 120 -14.17 8.17 -16.16
N LYS A 121 -14.21 8.41 -17.48
CA LYS A 121 -14.15 9.77 -18.05
C LYS A 121 -15.35 10.63 -17.66
N LYS A 122 -16.52 10.01 -17.48
CA LYS A 122 -17.81 10.67 -17.23
C LYS A 122 -18.18 10.70 -15.75
N LEU A 123 -17.24 10.37 -14.85
CA LEU A 123 -17.48 10.44 -13.42
C LEU A 123 -17.90 11.86 -13.01
N ASP A 124 -18.95 11.94 -12.21
CA ASP A 124 -19.38 13.18 -11.58
C ASP A 124 -18.46 13.55 -10.41
N LYS A 125 -18.48 14.84 -10.05
CA LYS A 125 -17.68 15.39 -8.95
C LYS A 125 -17.83 14.60 -7.65
N LYS A 126 -19.04 14.18 -7.30
CA LYS A 126 -19.31 13.49 -6.03
C LYS A 126 -18.68 12.09 -6.05
N SER A 127 -18.84 11.34 -7.14
CA SER A 127 -18.21 10.03 -7.30
C SER A 127 -16.68 10.10 -7.31
N ILE A 128 -16.09 11.13 -7.93
CA ILE A 128 -14.63 11.35 -7.89
C ILE A 128 -14.16 11.51 -6.45
N VAL A 129 -14.78 12.43 -5.70
CA VAL A 129 -14.42 12.68 -4.29
C VAL A 129 -14.60 11.41 -3.44
N GLN A 130 -15.71 10.71 -3.60
CA GLN A 130 -15.99 9.47 -2.85
C GLN A 130 -14.93 8.39 -3.13
N LEU A 131 -14.55 8.20 -4.39
CA LEU A 131 -13.50 7.26 -4.76
C LEU A 131 -12.13 7.71 -4.26
N CYS A 132 -11.79 8.99 -4.37
CA CYS A 132 -10.52 9.51 -3.86
C CYS A 132 -10.42 9.42 -2.34
N HIS A 133 -11.53 9.57 -1.62
CA HIS A 133 -11.59 9.33 -0.18
C HIS A 133 -11.42 7.84 0.14
N PHE A 134 -12.14 6.95 -0.57
CA PHE A 134 -12.02 5.50 -0.40
C PHE A 134 -10.59 4.97 -0.64
N TYR A 135 -9.88 5.53 -1.62
CA TYR A 135 -8.48 5.17 -1.92
C TYR A 135 -7.45 5.97 -1.11
N GLU A 136 -7.89 6.83 -0.18
CA GLU A 136 -7.03 7.69 0.64
C GLU A 136 -6.08 8.58 -0.19
N ILE A 137 -6.53 8.95 -1.39
CA ILE A 137 -5.80 9.86 -2.30
C ILE A 137 -5.90 11.29 -1.80
N ILE A 138 -7.07 11.66 -1.26
CA ILE A 138 -7.24 12.90 -0.52
C ILE A 138 -6.54 12.68 0.82
N LYS A 139 -5.22 12.82 0.82
CA LYS A 139 -4.49 13.11 2.04
C LYS A 139 -5.09 14.40 2.52
N GLU A 140 -5.73 14.40 3.69
CA GLU A 140 -5.99 15.63 4.42
C GLU A 140 -4.72 16.46 4.26
N ILE A 141 -4.81 17.62 3.61
CA ILE A 141 -3.68 18.53 3.53
C ILE A 141 -3.46 18.91 4.97
N LEU A 142 -2.60 18.15 5.65
CA LEU A 142 -2.00 18.53 6.89
C LEU A 142 -1.46 19.91 6.59
N PRO A 143 -2.00 20.98 7.22
CA PRO A 143 -1.46 22.31 7.01
C PRO A 143 0.05 22.21 7.27
N GLU A 144 0.88 22.98 6.55
CA GLU A 144 2.35 22.93 6.64
C GLU A 144 2.91 23.04 8.08
N ASN A 145 2.06 23.32 9.06
CA ASN A 145 2.32 23.39 10.50
C ASN A 145 1.79 22.18 11.29
N PHE A 146 1.66 20.98 10.70
CA PHE A 146 1.23 19.79 11.45
C PHE A 146 2.33 19.34 12.42
N GLU A 147 2.11 19.61 13.70
CA GLU A 147 2.85 18.98 14.80
C GLU A 147 2.19 17.62 15.12
N PRO A 148 2.96 16.53 15.23
CA PRO A 148 2.41 15.23 15.59
C PRO A 148 1.79 15.29 17.01
N GLY A 149 0.46 15.31 17.08
CA GLY A 149 -0.31 15.41 18.32
C GLY A 149 -1.62 16.21 18.23
N ASP A 150 -1.80 17.00 17.16
CA ASP A 150 -3.03 17.78 16.94
C ASP A 150 -4.00 17.02 16.02
N GLU A 151 -4.66 15.98 16.55
CA GLU A 151 -5.81 15.34 15.90
C GLU A 151 -7.02 16.28 15.95
N LYS A 152 -7.02 17.32 15.13
CA LYS A 152 -8.29 17.93 14.71
C LYS A 152 -8.89 17.04 13.63
N VAL A 153 -9.49 15.95 14.08
CA VAL A 153 -10.35 15.11 13.24
C VAL A 153 -11.43 16.03 12.67
N GLU A 154 -11.34 16.33 11.38
CA GLU A 154 -12.39 17.06 10.67
C GLU A 154 -13.64 16.18 10.75
N THR A 155 -14.74 16.70 11.29
CA THR A 155 -15.99 15.94 11.36
C THR A 155 -16.43 15.61 9.93
N GLU A 156 -16.94 14.39 9.67
CA GLU A 156 -17.35 13.97 8.32
C GLU A 156 -18.23 15.01 7.60
N GLU A 157 -19.13 15.67 8.34
CA GLU A 157 -19.99 16.74 7.81
C GLU A 157 -19.23 17.98 7.32
N ALA A 158 -18.12 18.34 7.97
CA ALA A 158 -17.27 19.45 7.58
C ALA A 158 -16.45 19.10 6.33
N PHE A 159 -15.95 17.87 6.26
CA PHE A 159 -15.28 17.33 5.09
C PHE A 159 -16.19 17.38 3.84
N TRP A 160 -17.40 16.83 3.92
CA TRP A 160 -18.32 16.84 2.78
C TRP A 160 -18.70 18.25 2.32
N LYS A 161 -18.91 19.19 3.26
CA LYS A 161 -19.15 20.62 2.91
C LYS A 161 -17.96 21.27 2.22
N ARG A 162 -16.72 20.94 2.62
CA ARG A 162 -15.51 21.41 1.94
C ARG A 162 -15.42 20.83 0.53
N MET A 163 -15.70 19.54 0.38
CA MET A 163 -15.65 18.85 -0.90
C MET A 163 -16.72 19.37 -1.89
N GLU A 164 -17.90 19.77 -1.40
CA GLU A 164 -18.92 20.44 -2.21
C GLU A 164 -18.40 21.78 -2.78
N ASN A 165 -17.57 22.50 -2.04
CA ASN A 165 -17.01 23.80 -2.42
C ASN A 165 -15.73 23.72 -3.29
N LEU A 166 -15.24 22.51 -3.63
CA LEU A 166 -14.07 22.35 -4.50
C LEU A 166 -14.29 23.02 -5.87
N SER A 167 -13.27 23.70 -6.36
CA SER A 167 -13.24 24.25 -7.72
C SER A 167 -13.19 23.13 -8.76
N GLU A 168 -13.64 23.41 -9.99
CA GLU A 168 -13.56 22.42 -11.09
C GLU A 168 -12.13 21.97 -11.36
N LYS A 169 -11.15 22.87 -11.19
CA LYS A 169 -9.74 22.55 -11.37
C LYS A 169 -9.23 21.55 -10.32
N GLU A 170 -9.58 21.72 -9.06
CA GLU A 170 -9.20 20.76 -8.00
C GLU A 170 -9.86 19.39 -8.21
N VAL A 171 -11.09 19.38 -8.74
CA VAL A 171 -11.78 18.13 -9.08
C VAL A 171 -11.07 17.41 -10.23
N ASP A 172 -10.58 18.13 -11.22
CA ASP A 172 -9.81 17.56 -12.32
C ASP A 172 -8.43 17.07 -11.86
N GLU A 173 -7.79 17.76 -10.90
CA GLU A 173 -6.57 17.29 -10.24
C GLU A 173 -6.81 15.98 -9.48
N TYR A 174 -7.90 15.88 -8.71
CA TYR A 174 -8.28 14.62 -8.05
C TYR A 174 -8.65 13.51 -9.03
N HIS A 175 -9.25 13.84 -10.17
CA HIS A 175 -9.52 12.86 -11.24
C HIS A 175 -8.22 12.29 -11.81
N ASP A 176 -7.21 13.15 -12.02
CA ASP A 176 -5.89 12.74 -12.47
C ASP A 176 -5.16 11.91 -11.41
N GLU A 177 -5.21 12.29 -10.13
CA GLU A 177 -4.63 11.47 -9.05
C GLU A 177 -5.30 10.10 -8.96
N LEU A 178 -6.63 10.04 -9.06
CA LEU A 178 -7.38 8.78 -9.13
C LEU A 178 -6.95 7.94 -10.34
N SER A 179 -6.75 8.58 -11.50
CA SER A 179 -6.30 7.86 -12.68
C SER A 179 -4.86 7.36 -12.53
N ARG A 180 -3.96 8.07 -11.83
CA ARG A 180 -2.62 7.56 -11.46
C ARG A 180 -2.73 6.34 -10.58
N TYR A 181 -3.53 6.43 -9.51
CA TYR A 181 -3.70 5.35 -8.55
C TYR A 181 -4.23 4.07 -9.21
N LEU A 182 -5.19 4.22 -10.13
CA LEU A 182 -5.78 3.09 -10.86
C LEU A 182 -4.92 2.57 -12.02
N GLY A 183 -3.85 3.28 -12.39
CA GLY A 183 -3.00 2.94 -13.53
C GLY A 183 -3.61 3.30 -14.88
N LEU A 184 -4.54 4.26 -14.94
CA LEU A 184 -5.20 4.70 -16.17
C LEU A 184 -4.43 5.84 -16.85
N ARG A 185 -4.48 5.86 -18.18
CA ARG A 185 -3.87 6.91 -19.02
C ARG A 185 -4.82 8.09 -19.31
N VAL A 186 -6.04 8.05 -18.80
CA VAL A 186 -7.02 9.14 -18.93
C VAL A 186 -6.56 10.31 -18.07
N ARG A 187 -6.42 11.50 -18.68
CA ARG A 187 -5.94 12.72 -18.03
C ARG A 187 -6.79 13.92 -18.42
N LYS A 188 -7.02 14.83 -17.48
CA LYS A 188 -7.69 16.12 -17.71
C LYS A 188 -6.73 17.31 -17.61
N CYS A 189 -5.75 17.28 -16.71
CA CYS A 189 -4.84 18.41 -16.48
C CYS A 189 -3.48 18.29 -17.21
N GLY A 190 -3.21 17.18 -17.92
CA GLY A 190 -2.07 17.05 -18.83
C GLY A 190 -0.67 16.99 -18.18
N GLY A 191 -0.58 16.91 -16.85
CA GLY A 191 0.69 16.76 -16.10
C GLY A 191 1.00 15.30 -15.72
N TRP A 192 2.29 15.00 -15.50
CA TRP A 192 2.80 13.69 -15.03
C TRP A 192 2.40 13.39 -13.59
#